data_AF-A0A3B0BHJ4-F1
#
_entry.id   AF-A0A3B0BHJ4-F1
#
_cell.length_a   1.000
_cell.length_b   1.000
_cell.length_c   1.000
_cell.angle_alpha   90.00
_cell.angle_beta   90.00
_cell.angle_gamma   90.00
#
_symmetry.space_group_name_H-M   'P 1'
#
loop_
_entity.id
_entity.type
_entity.pdbx_description
1 polymer ?
#
loop_
_entity_poly.entity_id
_entity_poly.type
_entity_poly.pdbx_seq_one_letter_code
_entity_poly.pdbx_strand_id
1 'polypeptide(L)' 'MSGSKASPSPGTRCAGGVDGREPYPSDLLDEAWEPIRPVITDWEAKHPSVSGHEGNYDMREIANGILYQVRTG' A
#
# COMPACT_ATOMS: atom_id res chain seq x y z
N MET A 1 -31.50 -36.60 6.01
CA MET A 1 -31.17 -35.27 6.58
C MET A 1 -30.00 -34.72 5.79
N SER A 2 -30.27 -33.81 4.87
CA SER A 2 -29.25 -33.21 3.98
C SER A 2 -28.59 -32.06 4.74
N GLY A 3 -27.32 -32.21 5.12
CA GLY A 3 -26.53 -31.16 5.75
C GLY A 3 -26.06 -30.16 4.70
N SER A 4 -26.66 -28.98 4.67
CA SER A 4 -26.20 -27.86 3.86
C SER A 4 -24.78 -27.46 4.27
N LYS A 5 -23.81 -27.69 3.38
CA LYS A 5 -22.48 -27.07 3.46
C LYS A 5 -22.66 -25.58 3.22
N ALA A 6 -22.39 -24.76 4.23
CA ALA A 6 -22.32 -23.32 4.07
C ALA A 6 -21.25 -23.00 3.01
N SER A 7 -21.66 -22.32 1.94
CA SER A 7 -20.74 -21.71 0.98
C SER A 7 -19.99 -20.57 1.70
N PRO A 8 -18.67 -20.45 1.56
CA PRO A 8 -18.00 -19.24 2.00
C PRO A 8 -18.44 -18.10 1.06
N SER A 9 -19.04 -17.05 1.64
CA SER A 9 -19.25 -15.79 0.94
C SER A 9 -17.93 -15.31 0.32
N PRO A 10 -17.93 -14.72 -0.88
CA PRO A 10 -16.75 -14.06 -1.43
C PRO A 10 -16.53 -12.75 -0.64
N GLY A 11 -15.99 -12.88 0.57
CA GLY A 11 -15.38 -11.78 1.28
C GLY A 11 -14.11 -11.39 0.53
N THR A 12 -14.10 -10.15 0.06
CA THR A 12 -12.97 -9.36 -0.45
C THR A 12 -11.60 -10.02 -0.30
N ARG A 13 -11.03 -10.42 -1.43
CA ARG A 13 -9.65 -10.90 -1.51
C ARG A 13 -8.68 -9.71 -1.53
N CYS A 14 -7.70 -9.77 -0.63
CA CYS A 14 -6.40 -9.08 -0.56
C CYS A 14 -6.38 -7.55 -0.35
N ALA A 15 -5.94 -7.15 0.85
CA ALA A 15 -4.91 -6.13 1.04
C ALA A 15 -4.05 -6.59 2.24
N GLY A 16 -3.09 -7.48 1.98
CA GLY A 16 -2.08 -7.80 2.99
C GLY A 16 -1.18 -6.59 3.13
N GLY A 17 -1.27 -5.89 4.26
CA GLY A 17 -0.32 -4.83 4.60
C GLY A 17 1.10 -5.36 4.55
N VAL A 18 1.99 -4.59 3.93
CA VAL A 18 3.43 -4.83 4.01
C VAL A 18 3.82 -4.65 5.49
N ASP A 19 4.62 -5.56 6.04
CA ASP A 19 5.04 -5.56 7.46
C ASP A 19 4.03 -6.00 8.55
N GLY A 20 2.91 -6.62 8.21
CA GLY A 20 2.02 -7.24 9.22
C GLY A 20 1.20 -6.23 10.05
N ARG A 21 1.13 -5.00 9.56
CA ARG A 21 0.33 -3.91 10.10
C ARG A 21 -1.05 -3.90 9.42
N GLU A 22 -2.09 -3.57 10.19
CA GLU A 22 -3.45 -3.40 9.65
C GLU A 22 -3.48 -2.23 8.65
N PRO A 23 -3.98 -2.44 7.41
CA PRO A 23 -4.06 -1.39 6.39
C PRO A 23 -4.73 -0.11 6.90
N TYR A 24 -4.27 1.07 6.49
CA TYR A 24 -5.08 2.27 6.77
C TYR A 24 -6.37 2.22 5.95
N PRO A 25 -7.48 2.80 6.44
CA PRO A 25 -8.70 2.98 5.65
C PRO A 25 -8.49 3.79 4.36
N SER A 26 -7.36 4.49 4.25
CA SER A 26 -6.97 5.31 3.12
C SER A 26 -5.90 4.67 2.23
N ASP A 27 -5.53 3.42 2.46
CA ASP A 27 -4.49 2.77 1.65
C ASP A 27 -4.86 2.79 0.16
N LEU A 28 -3.85 3.05 -0.66
CA LEU A 28 -3.98 3.09 -2.11
C LEU A 28 -4.24 1.68 -2.64
N LEU A 29 -5.21 1.56 -3.56
CA LEU A 29 -5.34 0.37 -4.41
C LEU A 29 -4.21 0.34 -5.44
N ASP A 30 -3.96 -0.84 -6.02
CA ASP A 30 -2.90 -1.03 -7.02
C ASP A 30 -3.09 -0.07 -8.20
N GLU A 31 -4.33 0.09 -8.66
CA GLU A 31 -4.67 0.96 -9.79
C GLU A 31 -4.41 2.44 -9.51
N ALA A 32 -4.56 2.87 -8.25
CA ALA A 32 -4.25 4.23 -7.83
C ALA A 32 -2.75 4.45 -7.61
N TRP A 33 -2.02 3.39 -7.23
CA TRP A 33 -0.57 3.41 -7.05
C TRP A 33 0.20 3.39 -8.37
N GLU A 34 -0.27 2.65 -9.38
CA GLU A 34 0.37 2.52 -10.71
C GLU A 34 0.82 3.84 -11.35
N PRO A 35 0.00 4.92 -11.42
CA PRO A 35 0.45 6.19 -11.97
C PRO A 35 1.38 6.99 -11.03
N ILE A 36 1.35 6.73 -9.71
CA ILE A 36 2.16 7.45 -8.72
C ILE A 36 3.58 6.90 -8.67
N ARG A 37 3.71 5.56 -8.69
CA ARG A 37 4.99 4.85 -8.63
C ARG A 37 6.06 5.39 -9.58
N PRO A 38 5.83 5.56 -10.90
CA PRO A 38 6.85 6.03 -11.82
C PRO A 38 7.29 7.47 -11.53
N VAL A 39 6.40 8.33 -11.01
CA VAL A 39 6.74 9.71 -10.64
C VAL A 39 7.76 9.73 -9.49
N ILE A 40 7.57 8.85 -8.50
CA ILE A 40 8.48 8.69 -7.38
C ILE A 40 9.81 8.11 -7.85
N THR A 41 9.79 7.03 -8.64
CA THR A 41 11.00 6.40 -9.16
C THR A 41 11.84 7.36 -10.02
N ASP A 42 11.20 8.16 -10.88
CA ASP A 42 11.88 9.18 -11.69
C ASP A 42 12.50 10.30 -10.83
N TRP A 43 11.88 10.62 -9.70
CA TRP A 43 12.39 11.59 -8.75
C TRP A 43 13.60 11.02 -8.00
N GLU A 44 13.51 9.81 -7.45
CA GLU A 44 14.63 9.14 -6.76
C GLU A 44 15.86 9.02 -7.64
N ALA A 45 15.69 8.64 -8.91
CA ALA A 45 16.78 8.54 -9.88
C ALA A 45 17.52 9.89 -10.12
N LYS A 46 16.83 11.02 -9.95
CA LYS A 46 17.40 12.37 -10.09
C LYS A 46 17.97 12.91 -8.78
N HIS A 47 17.62 12.29 -7.66
CA HIS A 47 17.95 12.75 -6.32
C HIS A 47 18.63 11.65 -5.49
N PRO A 48 19.84 11.23 -5.89
CA PRO A 48 20.59 10.23 -5.13
C PRO A 48 20.91 10.75 -3.72
N SER A 49 20.79 9.88 -2.73
CA SER A 49 21.09 10.18 -1.34
C SER A 49 22.54 10.64 -1.17
N VAL A 50 22.75 11.79 -0.53
CA VAL A 50 24.08 12.37 -0.28
C VAL A 50 24.97 11.50 0.63
N SER A 51 24.36 10.60 1.40
CA SER A 51 25.06 9.61 2.24
C SER A 51 25.20 8.24 1.58
N GLY A 52 24.68 8.06 0.36
CA GLY A 52 24.59 6.76 -0.31
C GLY A 52 23.61 5.79 0.36
N HIS A 53 22.85 6.25 1.35
CA HIS A 53 21.83 5.43 1.99
C HIS A 53 20.52 5.54 1.20
N GLU A 54 20.20 4.50 0.45
CA GLU A 54 18.83 4.21 0.03
C GLU A 54 18.17 3.39 1.15
N GLY A 55 17.19 3.97 1.82
CA GLY A 55 16.42 3.25 2.83
C GLY A 55 15.60 2.16 2.16
N ASN A 56 15.51 0.98 2.78
CA ASN A 56 14.66 -0.13 2.30
C ASN A 56 13.19 0.09 2.65
N TYR A 57 12.66 1.28 2.35
CA TYR A 57 11.26 1.61 2.64
C TYR A 57 10.39 1.23 1.44
N ASP A 58 9.23 0.63 1.70
CA ASP A 58 8.20 0.55 0.69
C ASP A 58 7.59 1.94 0.48
N MET A 59 7.85 2.53 -0.69
CA MET A 59 7.35 3.86 -1.04
C MET A 59 5.82 3.94 -1.04
N ARG A 60 5.13 2.81 -1.26
CA ARG A 60 3.67 2.75 -1.15
C ARG A 60 3.22 2.89 0.29
N GLU A 61 3.93 2.28 1.24
CA GLU A 61 3.59 2.40 2.67
C GLU A 61 3.78 3.84 3.16
N ILE A 62 4.83 4.53 2.69
CA ILE A 62 5.02 5.95 2.96
C ILE A 62 3.86 6.77 2.40
N ALA A 63 3.47 6.53 1.15
CA ALA A 63 2.35 7.22 0.52
C ALA A 63 1.02 6.98 1.25
N ASN A 64 0.77 5.74 1.69
CA ASN A 64 -0.39 5.37 2.51
C ASN A 64 -0.43 6.16 3.82
N GLY A 65 0.70 6.24 4.52
CA GLY A 65 0.82 7.01 5.77
C GLY A 65 0.58 8.50 5.59
N ILE A 66 1.13 9.11 4.53
CA ILE A 66 0.89 10.52 4.20
C ILE A 66 -0.60 10.75 3.88
N LEU A 67 -1.19 9.89 3.04
CA LEU A 67 -2.59 10.02 2.64
C LEU A 67 -3.54 9.86 3.82
N TYR A 68 -3.21 8.96 4.75
CA TYR A 68 -3.94 8.82 6.00
C TYR A 68 -3.90 10.11 6.82
N GLN A 69 -2.70 10.66 7.07
CA GLN A 69 -2.55 11.90 7.83
C GLN A 69 -3.33 13.06 7.21
N VAL A 70 -3.27 13.20 5.89
CA VAL A 70 -4.01 14.24 5.16
C VAL A 70 -5.53 14.09 5.31
N ARG A 71 -6.04 12.86 5.44
CA ARG A 71 -7.48 12.59 5.62
C ARG A 71 -7.96 12.76 7.07
N THR A 72 -7.10 12.50 8.04
CA THR A 72 -7.50 12.51 9.45
C THR A 72 -7.21 13.81 10.20
N GLY A 73 -6.30 14.64 9.67
CA GLY A 73 -5.87 15.89 10.32
C GLY A 73 -4.72 15.66 11.28
#